data_AF-A0A6A3L250-F1
#
_entry.id   AF-A0A6A3L250-F1
#
_cell.length_a   1.000
_cell.length_b   1.000
_cell.length_c   1.000
_cell.angle_alpha   90.00
_cell.angle_beta   90.00
_cell.angle_gamma   90.00
#
_symmetry.space_group_name_H-M   'P 1'
#
loop_
_entity.id
_entity.type
_entity.pdbx_description
1 polymer ?
#
loop_
_entity_poly.entity_id
_entity_poly.type
_entity_poly.pdbx_seq_one_letter_code
_entity_poly.pdbx_strand_id
1 'polypeptide(L)'
;MHWLSDCPKASDAEKVALRLKLREASKARGSRVKRLKRLMPAASRTVTINGVLELPCCPDSGSDHTVISRSHWDLLIAADPNVQQTLLDTPVQCLTFGSHPVVAKTQALLHVLIHTAAGPVEPAEAVPCLVVDMDDDEFIIGRDLLATLGIDVDRQLEQLATHRDDETSGDPFSLEADEPPAERQAATDDEVRAAVEVLIERALQHGFPPDKVDKLRLIRACRRSKCV
;
A
#
# COMPACT_ATOMS: atom_id res chain seq x y z
N MET A 1 5.24 4.02 -21.88
CA MET A 1 5.26 4.96 -20.72
C MET A 1 6.63 5.61 -20.69
N HIS A 2 6.74 6.93 -20.57
CA HIS A 2 8.04 7.61 -20.39
C HIS A 2 7.92 8.63 -19.26
N TRP A 3 8.94 8.72 -18.40
CA TRP A 3 9.00 9.69 -17.32
C TRP A 3 9.23 11.09 -17.87
N LEU A 4 8.75 12.12 -17.18
CA LEU A 4 8.93 13.52 -17.61
C LEU A 4 10.42 13.92 -17.65
N SER A 5 11.25 13.32 -16.79
CA SER A 5 12.71 13.42 -16.85
C SER A 5 13.28 12.89 -18.17
N ASP A 6 12.65 11.84 -18.70
CA ASP A 6 13.16 11.04 -19.81
C ASP A 6 12.38 11.33 -21.10
N CYS A 7 11.61 12.42 -21.14
CA CYS A 7 10.89 12.83 -22.34
C CYS A 7 11.89 13.18 -23.45
N PRO A 8 11.89 12.45 -24.59
CA PRO A 8 12.83 12.69 -25.68
C PRO A 8 12.42 13.88 -26.56
N LYS A 9 11.22 14.44 -26.32
CA LYS A 9 10.64 15.53 -27.11
C LYS A 9 10.88 16.92 -26.51
N ALA A 10 11.32 17.00 -25.25
CA ALA A 10 11.55 18.26 -24.56
C ALA A 10 13.03 18.37 -24.19
N SER A 11 13.63 19.54 -24.46
CA SER A 11 15.00 19.84 -24.04
C SER A 11 15.08 19.97 -22.51
N ASP A 12 16.28 19.80 -21.95
CA ASP A 12 16.47 19.89 -20.50
C ASP A 12 16.13 21.27 -19.96
N ALA A 13 16.38 22.33 -20.73
CA ALA A 13 15.98 23.69 -20.40
C ALA A 13 14.46 23.84 -20.33
N GLU A 14 13.72 23.24 -21.26
CA GLU A 14 12.25 23.24 -21.25
C GLU A 14 11.70 22.43 -20.08
N LYS A 15 12.30 21.27 -19.76
CA LYS A 15 11.92 20.46 -18.60
C LYS A 15 12.13 21.21 -17.29
N VAL A 16 13.25 21.92 -17.15
CA VAL A 16 13.55 22.75 -15.97
C VAL A 16 12.57 23.92 -15.87
N ALA A 17 12.31 24.62 -16.98
CA ALA A 17 11.35 25.72 -17.01
C ALA A 17 9.92 25.26 -16.68
N LEU A 18 9.50 24.09 -17.15
CA LEU A 18 8.20 23.50 -16.82
C LEU A 18 8.09 23.15 -15.34
N ARG A 19 9.15 22.56 -14.75
CA ARG A 19 9.21 22.25 -13.32
C ARG A 19 9.16 23.51 -12.46
N LEU A 20 9.87 24.56 -12.86
CA LEU A 20 9.83 25.86 -12.17
C LEU A 20 8.45 26.48 -12.25
N LYS A 21 7.83 26.52 -13.44
CA LYS A 21 6.45 27.00 -13.61
C LYS A 21 5.44 26.21 -12.80
N LEU A 22 5.55 24.88 -12.77
CA LEU A 22 4.70 24.02 -11.94
C LEU A 22 4.91 24.29 -10.44
N ARG A 23 6.15 24.48 -10.01
CA ARG A 23 6.49 24.77 -8.61
C ARG A 23 5.99 26.16 -8.19
N GLU A 24 6.10 27.16 -9.06
CA GLU A 24 5.57 28.50 -8.85
C GLU A 24 4.04 28.50 -8.86
N ALA A 25 3.40 27.78 -9.78
CA ALA A 25 1.94 27.61 -9.79
C ALA A 25 1.43 26.91 -8.53
N SER A 26 2.16 25.91 -8.01
CA SER A 26 1.84 25.24 -6.74
C SER A 26 2.05 26.16 -5.53
N LYS A 27 3.10 26.99 -5.54
CA LYS A 27 3.32 28.03 -4.51
C LYS A 27 2.24 29.12 -4.56
N ALA A 28 1.82 29.55 -5.75
CA ALA A 28 0.81 30.58 -5.96
C ALA A 28 -0.61 30.09 -5.65
N ARG A 29 -0.90 28.80 -5.84
CA ARG A 29 -2.18 28.19 -5.45
C ARG A 29 -2.38 28.11 -3.94
N GLY A 30 -1.30 28.30 -3.15
CA GLY A 30 -1.25 27.93 -1.75
C GLY A 30 -1.48 26.41 -1.61
N SER A 31 -0.94 25.77 -0.57
CA SER A 31 -1.38 24.43 -0.22
C SER A 31 -2.82 24.49 0.30
N ARG A 32 -3.81 24.59 -0.58
CA ARG A 32 -5.20 24.29 -0.22
C ARG A 32 -5.39 22.78 -0.17
N VAL A 33 -4.75 22.16 0.82
CA VAL A 33 -5.19 20.87 1.37
C VAL A 33 -6.39 21.18 2.26
N LYS A 34 -7.48 21.65 1.65
CA LYS A 34 -8.78 21.75 2.33
C LYS A 34 -9.52 20.49 1.95
N ARG A 35 -9.78 19.61 2.93
CA ARG A 35 -10.67 18.46 2.75
C ARG A 35 -12.03 19.00 2.33
N LEU A 36 -12.33 18.92 1.04
CA LEU A 36 -13.49 19.54 0.46
C LEU A 36 -14.64 18.54 0.52
N LYS A 37 -15.15 18.34 1.74
CA LYS A 37 -16.22 17.39 2.08
C LYS A 37 -17.44 17.48 1.14
N ARG A 38 -17.68 18.67 0.56
CA ARG A 38 -18.81 18.95 -0.34
C ARG A 38 -18.60 18.54 -1.81
N LEU A 39 -17.37 18.22 -2.24
CA LEU A 39 -17.07 17.82 -3.65
C LEU A 39 -16.53 16.40 -3.77
N MET A 40 -16.35 15.67 -2.67
CA MET A 40 -16.00 14.26 -2.71
C MET A 40 -17.29 13.44 -2.60
N PRO A 41 -17.45 12.34 -3.37
CA PRO A 41 -18.48 11.36 -3.06
C PRO A 41 -18.34 10.97 -1.59
N ALA A 42 -19.45 10.88 -0.85
CA ALA A 42 -19.42 10.33 0.51
C ALA A 42 -18.62 9.03 0.44
N ALA A 43 -17.50 8.97 1.14
CA ALA A 43 -16.75 7.73 1.20
C ALA A 43 -17.74 6.71 1.78
N SER A 44 -18.16 5.74 0.98
CA SER A 44 -19.14 4.71 1.33
C SER A 44 -18.58 3.70 2.33
N ARG A 45 -17.69 4.15 3.21
CA ARG A 45 -17.02 3.35 4.22
C ARG A 45 -17.84 3.53 5.48
N THR A 46 -18.39 2.43 5.95
CA THR A 46 -19.18 2.40 7.17
C THR A 46 -18.48 1.52 8.20
N VAL A 47 -18.81 1.77 9.46
CA VAL A 47 -18.54 0.87 10.57
C VAL A 47 -19.85 0.43 11.18
N THR A 48 -19.90 -0.79 11.68
CA THR A 48 -20.97 -1.24 12.58
C THR A 48 -20.40 -1.31 13.99
N ILE A 49 -20.99 -0.53 14.90
CA ILE A 49 -20.62 -0.46 16.30
C ILE A 49 -21.50 -1.41 17.10
N ASN A 50 -20.89 -2.31 17.87
CA ASN A 50 -21.52 -3.33 18.70
C ASN A 50 -22.56 -4.20 17.93
N GLY A 51 -22.46 -4.28 16.61
CA GLY A 51 -23.44 -4.96 15.77
C GLY A 51 -24.81 -4.26 15.63
N VAL A 52 -25.01 -3.09 16.25
CA VAL A 52 -26.33 -2.45 16.37
C VAL A 52 -26.46 -1.11 15.66
N LEU A 53 -25.36 -0.37 15.51
CA LEU A 53 -25.37 0.97 14.92
C LEU A 53 -24.37 1.05 13.77
N GLU A 54 -24.88 1.30 12.56
CA GLU A 54 -24.04 1.55 11.38
C GLU A 54 -23.83 3.05 11.18
N LEU A 55 -22.58 3.49 11.05
CA LEU A 55 -22.19 4.88 10.87
C LEU A 55 -21.21 5.03 9.69
N PRO A 56 -21.26 6.15 8.94
CA PRO A 56 -20.15 6.55 8.09
C PRO A 56 -18.85 6.65 8.90
N CYS A 57 -17.72 6.29 8.30
CA CYS A 57 -16.43 6.35 8.98
C CYS A 57 -15.33 7.02 8.16
N CYS A 58 -14.37 7.59 8.89
CA CYS A 58 -13.16 8.18 8.34
C CYS A 58 -11.92 7.57 9.01
N PRO A 59 -11.14 6.76 8.27
CA PRO A 59 -9.76 6.46 8.62
C PRO A 59 -8.94 7.76 8.60
N ASP A 60 -8.46 8.20 9.77
CA ASP A 60 -7.75 9.47 9.93
C ASP A 60 -6.42 9.27 10.67
N SER A 61 -5.32 9.23 9.90
CA SER A 61 -3.97 9.18 10.46
C SER A 61 -3.58 10.48 11.19
N GLY A 62 -4.32 11.57 10.98
CA GLY A 62 -4.15 12.83 11.70
C GLY A 62 -4.74 12.81 13.11
N SER A 63 -5.60 11.83 13.44
CA SER A 63 -6.14 11.66 14.79
C SER A 63 -5.34 10.61 15.57
N ASP A 64 -4.93 10.95 16.78
CA ASP A 64 -4.21 10.02 17.66
C ASP A 64 -5.13 8.92 18.19
N HIS A 65 -6.40 9.27 18.41
CA HIS A 65 -7.41 8.42 19.03
C HIS A 65 -8.60 8.18 18.13
N THR A 66 -9.25 7.03 18.32
CA THR A 66 -10.54 6.72 17.74
C THR A 66 -11.63 7.47 18.50
N VAL A 67 -12.52 8.15 17.77
CA VAL A 67 -13.48 9.12 18.32
C VAL A 67 -14.89 8.85 17.81
N ILE A 68 -15.84 8.90 18.74
CA ILE A 68 -17.28 8.95 18.46
C ILE A 68 -17.83 10.30 18.93
N SER A 69 -18.63 10.95 18.08
CA SER A 69 -19.30 12.19 18.45
C SER A 69 -20.42 11.94 19.47
N ARG A 70 -20.75 12.96 20.25
CA ARG A 70 -21.82 12.87 21.26
C ARG A 70 -23.18 12.51 20.65
N SER A 71 -23.49 13.04 19.47
CA SER A 71 -24.71 12.71 18.74
C SER A 71 -24.78 11.22 18.37
N HIS A 72 -23.70 10.65 17.84
CA HIS A 72 -23.62 9.22 17.54
C HIS A 72 -23.64 8.35 18.79
N TRP A 73 -23.04 8.82 19.88
CA TRP A 73 -23.11 8.13 21.17
C TRP A 73 -24.55 8.01 21.67
N ASP A 74 -25.33 9.09 21.58
CA ASP A 74 -26.73 9.09 22.02
C ASP A 74 -27.58 8.12 21.15
N LEU A 75 -27.29 8.04 19.85
CA LEU A 75 -27.89 7.03 18.96
C LEU A 75 -27.50 5.59 19.35
N LEU A 76 -26.24 5.37 19.73
CA LEU A 76 -25.75 4.07 20.18
C LEU A 76 -26.46 3.63 21.45
N ILE A 77 -26.62 4.53 22.44
CA ILE A 77 -27.35 4.25 23.68
C ILE A 77 -28.82 3.96 23.42
N ALA A 78 -29.44 4.64 22.45
CA ALA A 78 -30.82 4.36 22.06
C ALA A 78 -30.97 2.96 21.43
N ALA A 79 -29.96 2.49 20.69
CA ALA A 79 -29.94 1.17 20.06
C ALA A 79 -29.55 0.04 21.03
N ASP A 80 -28.58 0.28 21.92
CA ASP A 80 -28.13 -0.63 22.97
C ASP A 80 -27.96 0.12 24.31
N PRO A 81 -28.98 0.07 25.18
CA PRO A 81 -28.96 0.74 26.49
C PRO A 81 -27.92 0.20 27.47
N ASN A 82 -27.29 -0.95 27.19
CA ASN A 82 -26.30 -1.56 28.08
C ASN A 82 -24.89 -1.02 27.86
N VAL A 83 -24.63 -0.28 26.78
CA VAL A 83 -23.32 0.30 26.52
C VAL A 83 -22.99 1.32 27.60
N GLN A 84 -21.77 1.22 28.15
CA GLN A 84 -21.29 2.12 29.19
C GLN A 84 -20.10 2.94 28.70
N GLN A 85 -20.02 4.18 29.18
CA GLN A 85 -18.81 5.00 29.09
C GLN A 85 -18.21 5.15 30.48
N THR A 86 -16.89 5.15 30.56
CA THR A 86 -16.12 5.42 31.77
C THR A 86 -15.59 6.84 31.74
N LEU A 87 -15.49 7.46 32.93
CA LEU A 87 -14.81 8.74 33.08
C LEU A 87 -13.29 8.51 32.99
N LEU A 88 -12.60 9.36 32.23
CA LEU A 88 -11.15 9.34 32.16
C LEU A 88 -10.56 10.04 33.38
N ASP A 89 -9.54 9.43 34.00
CA ASP A 89 -8.79 10.05 35.10
C ASP A 89 -8.13 11.36 34.65
N THR A 90 -7.66 11.39 33.40
CA THR A 90 -7.11 12.58 32.75
C THR A 90 -7.90 12.86 31.47
N PRO A 91 -8.62 13.99 31.38
CA PRO A 91 -9.30 14.39 30.15
C PRO A 91 -8.31 14.55 28.99
N VAL A 92 -8.70 14.09 27.81
CA VAL A 92 -7.88 14.17 26.59
C VAL A 92 -8.25 15.43 25.82
N GLN A 93 -7.25 16.26 25.49
CA GLN A 93 -7.45 17.42 24.62
C GLN A 93 -7.36 16.99 23.16
N CYS A 94 -8.48 17.12 22.45
CA CYS A 94 -8.57 16.87 21.01
C CYS A 94 -8.48 18.22 20.28
N LEU A 95 -7.46 18.40 19.44
CA LEU A 95 -7.40 19.55 18.54
C LEU A 95 -8.15 19.25 17.26
N THR A 96 -9.19 20.04 17.00
CA THR A 96 -10.03 19.90 15.82
C THR A 96 -9.56 20.83 14.70
N PHE A 97 -10.13 20.66 13.50
CA PHE A 97 -9.85 21.54 12.37
C PHE A 97 -10.19 23.00 12.72
N GLY A 98 -9.24 23.91 12.47
CA GLY A 98 -9.39 25.33 12.83
C GLY A 98 -8.93 25.68 14.24
N SER A 99 -8.18 24.79 14.90
CA SER A 99 -7.60 24.99 16.23
C SER A 99 -8.65 25.20 17.32
N HIS A 100 -9.82 24.59 17.17
CA HIS A 100 -10.83 24.57 18.23
C HIS A 100 -10.51 23.40 19.16
N PRO A 101 -10.10 23.65 20.41
CA PRO A 101 -9.84 22.59 21.36
C PRO A 101 -11.17 22.03 21.85
N VAL A 102 -11.33 20.71 21.76
CA VAL A 102 -12.42 19.96 22.37
C VAL A 102 -11.83 19.00 23.39
N VAL A 103 -12.54 18.77 24.49
CA VAL A 103 -12.04 17.94 25.59
C VAL A 103 -12.89 16.68 25.69
N ALA A 104 -12.27 15.53 25.47
CA ALA A 104 -12.86 14.23 25.77
C ALA A 104 -12.71 13.95 27.27
N LYS A 105 -13.82 13.76 27.98
CA LYS A 105 -13.82 13.40 29.41
C LYS A 105 -14.17 11.94 29.64
N THR A 106 -14.74 11.30 28.64
CA THR A 106 -15.29 9.95 28.74
C THR A 106 -14.84 9.11 27.56
N GLN A 107 -14.75 7.80 27.81
CA GLN A 107 -14.38 6.80 26.82
C GLN A 107 -15.32 5.61 26.93
N ALA A 108 -15.55 4.91 25.83
CA ALA A 108 -16.26 3.63 25.82
C ALA A 108 -15.41 2.56 25.15
N LEU A 109 -15.54 1.31 25.61
CA LEU A 109 -14.97 0.16 24.91
C LEU A 109 -16.03 -0.38 23.95
N LEU A 110 -15.75 -0.32 22.65
CA LEU A 110 -16.72 -0.63 21.59
C LEU A 110 -16.18 -1.71 20.65
N HIS A 111 -17.03 -2.64 20.24
CA HIS A 111 -16.74 -3.56 19.15
C HIS A 111 -16.97 -2.83 17.82
N VAL A 112 -15.92 -2.71 17.01
CA VAL A 112 -15.94 -1.94 15.77
C VAL A 112 -15.73 -2.86 14.58
N LEU A 113 -16.79 -3.10 13.81
CA LEU A 113 -16.74 -3.84 12.55
C LEU A 113 -16.57 -2.87 11.39
N ILE A 114 -15.43 -2.90 10.71
CA ILE A 114 -15.11 -2.00 9.60
C ILE A 114 -15.50 -2.67 8.28
N HIS A 115 -16.39 -2.04 7.51
CA HIS A 115 -16.77 -2.54 6.19
C HIS A 115 -15.74 -2.12 5.15
N THR A 116 -15.05 -3.11 4.57
CA THR A 116 -14.08 -2.89 3.49
C THR A 116 -14.52 -3.60 2.21
N ALA A 117 -13.95 -3.20 1.07
CA ALA A 117 -14.24 -3.85 -0.22
C ALA A 117 -13.82 -5.33 -0.26
N ALA A 118 -12.86 -5.73 0.58
CA ALA A 118 -12.39 -7.12 0.70
C ALA A 118 -13.22 -7.95 1.70
N GLY A 119 -14.18 -7.32 2.40
CA GLY A 119 -14.96 -7.93 3.46
C GLY A 119 -14.90 -7.13 4.77
N PRO A 120 -15.74 -7.47 5.75
CA PRO A 120 -15.72 -6.83 7.06
C PRO A 120 -14.48 -7.24 7.86
N VAL A 121 -13.94 -6.30 8.64
CA VAL A 121 -12.77 -6.51 9.50
C VAL A 121 -13.13 -6.08 10.92
N GLU A 122 -12.91 -6.95 11.90
CA GLU A 122 -13.11 -6.65 13.31
C GLU A 122 -11.78 -6.81 14.07
N PRO A 123 -11.39 -5.84 14.92
CA PRO A 123 -10.30 -6.00 15.86
C PRO A 123 -10.59 -7.13 16.86
N ALA A 124 -9.55 -7.82 17.33
CA ALA A 124 -9.71 -8.93 18.27
C ALA A 124 -10.24 -8.49 19.65
N GLU A 125 -9.94 -7.26 20.06
CA GLU A 125 -10.34 -6.68 21.34
C GLU A 125 -11.26 -5.47 21.12
N ALA A 126 -12.08 -5.16 22.14
CA ALA A 126 -12.91 -3.96 22.12
C ALA A 126 -12.04 -2.70 22.05
N VAL A 127 -12.40 -1.78 21.18
CA VAL A 127 -11.64 -0.57 20.88
C VAL A 127 -11.98 0.53 21.88
N PRO A 128 -11.00 1.17 22.52
CA PRO A 128 -11.22 2.39 23.30
C PRO A 128 -11.58 3.56 22.38
N CYS A 129 -12.81 4.05 22.49
CA CYS A 129 -13.30 5.18 21.70
C CYS A 129 -13.59 6.37 22.62
N LEU A 130 -12.97 7.51 22.33
CA LEU A 130 -13.25 8.76 23.04
C LEU A 130 -14.62 9.31 22.63
N VAL A 131 -15.42 9.70 23.61
CA VAL A 131 -16.71 10.37 23.36
C VAL A 131 -16.47 11.87 23.42
N VAL A 132 -16.68 12.54 22.28
CA VAL A 132 -16.31 13.95 22.10
C VAL A 132 -17.53 14.76 21.69
N ASP A 133 -17.69 15.95 22.28
CA ASP A 133 -18.77 16.88 21.94
C ASP A 133 -18.40 17.68 20.69
N MET A 134 -18.62 17.06 19.53
CA MET A 134 -18.35 17.60 18.20
C MET A 134 -19.53 17.31 17.27
N ASP A 135 -19.80 18.23 16.36
CA ASP A 135 -20.81 18.06 15.30
C ASP A 135 -20.18 17.41 14.07
N ASP A 136 -19.64 16.20 14.27
CA ASP A 136 -19.14 15.34 13.20
C ASP A 136 -20.16 14.24 12.87
N ASP A 137 -20.38 14.05 11.57
CA ASP A 137 -21.28 13.09 10.91
C ASP A 137 -20.56 11.77 10.54
N GLU A 138 -19.28 11.63 10.88
CA GLU A 138 -18.45 10.45 10.63
C GLU A 138 -17.85 9.94 11.95
N PHE A 139 -17.74 8.63 12.10
CA PHE A 139 -16.93 7.98 13.13
C PHE A 139 -15.44 8.06 12.72
N ILE A 140 -14.59 8.60 13.59
CA ILE A 140 -13.16 8.78 13.28
C ILE A 140 -12.37 7.58 13.77
N ILE A 141 -11.74 6.87 12.86
CA ILE A 141 -10.82 5.77 13.16
C ILE A 141 -9.41 6.38 13.25
N GLY A 142 -8.89 6.48 14.48
CA GLY A 142 -7.60 7.11 14.76
C GLY A 142 -6.41 6.16 14.60
N ARG A 143 -5.20 6.69 14.82
CA ARG A 143 -3.96 5.93 14.73
C ARG A 143 -3.89 4.76 15.70
N ASP A 144 -4.48 4.88 16.89
CA ASP A 144 -4.60 3.79 17.86
C ASP A 144 -5.17 2.51 17.22
N LEU A 145 -6.29 2.62 16.51
CA LEU A 145 -6.93 1.49 15.83
C LEU A 145 -6.25 1.15 14.50
N LEU A 146 -5.86 2.16 13.71
CA LEU A 146 -5.16 1.92 12.44
C LEU A 146 -3.86 1.14 12.63
N ALA A 147 -3.07 1.48 13.64
CA ALA A 147 -1.81 0.80 13.94
C ALA A 147 -2.04 -0.66 14.37
N THR A 148 -3.10 -0.95 15.14
CA THR A 148 -3.49 -2.33 15.50
C THR A 148 -3.83 -3.17 14.25
N LEU A 149 -4.39 -2.55 13.22
CA LEU A 149 -4.65 -3.19 11.92
C LEU A 149 -3.42 -3.27 11.00
N GLY A 150 -2.25 -2.81 11.47
CA GLY A 150 -1.02 -2.75 10.67
C GLY A 150 -0.99 -1.60 9.66
N ILE A 151 -1.89 -0.63 9.78
CA ILE A 151 -1.98 0.55 8.93
C ILE A 151 -1.27 1.70 9.64
N ASP A 152 0.01 1.87 9.33
CA ASP A 152 0.84 2.95 9.86
C ASP A 152 1.63 3.56 8.70
N VAL A 153 1.28 4.79 8.33
CA VAL A 153 1.88 5.49 7.19
C VAL A 153 3.35 5.80 7.44
N ASP A 154 3.74 6.14 8.67
CA ASP A 154 5.12 6.49 8.98
C ASP A 154 6.00 5.25 8.92
N ARG A 155 5.54 4.14 9.54
CA ARG A 155 6.23 2.85 9.44
C ARG A 155 6.33 2.35 8.00
N GLN A 156 5.27 2.51 7.21
CA GLN A 156 5.28 2.16 5.79
C GLN A 156 6.25 3.05 4.99
N LEU A 157 6.39 4.32 5.36
CA LEU A 157 7.32 5.25 4.72
C LEU A 157 8.79 4.92 5.08
N GLU A 158 9.06 4.53 6.32
CA GLU A 158 10.39 4.05 6.74
C GLU A 158 10.84 2.83 5.94
N GLN A 159 9.92 1.90 5.67
CA GLN A 159 10.20 0.72 4.84
C GLN A 159 10.60 1.10 3.41
N LEU A 160 10.12 2.23 2.88
CA LEU A 160 10.55 2.72 1.56
C LEU A 160 12.02 3.21 1.56
N ALA A 161 12.53 3.64 2.71
CA ALA A 161 13.90 4.16 2.84
C ALA A 161 14.95 3.06 3.05
N THR A 162 14.57 1.94 3.69
CA THR A 162 15.45 0.78 3.93
C THR A 162 15.70 -0.07 2.68
N HIS A 163 15.00 0.17 1.57
CA HIS A 163 15.27 -0.45 0.27
C HIS A 163 16.50 0.16 -0.46
N ARG A 164 17.60 0.45 0.25
CA ARG A 164 18.86 0.88 -0.37
C ARG A 164 19.97 -0.16 -0.37
N ASP A 165 19.82 -1.25 0.38
CA ASP A 165 20.86 -2.28 0.50
C ASP A 165 20.34 -3.71 0.22
N ASP A 166 19.21 -3.84 -0.48
CA ASP A 166 18.84 -5.12 -1.09
C ASP A 166 19.17 -5.02 -2.58
N GLU A 167 20.27 -5.64 -3.00
CA GLU A 167 20.63 -5.86 -4.41
C GLU A 167 19.64 -6.83 -5.09
N THR A 168 18.35 -6.63 -4.88
CA THR A 168 17.27 -7.30 -5.60
C THR A 168 16.08 -6.36 -5.67
N SER A 169 16.25 -5.24 -6.37
CA SER A 169 15.14 -4.49 -6.99
C SER A 169 14.51 -5.37 -8.09
N GLY A 170 13.90 -6.48 -7.70
CA GLY A 170 12.98 -7.22 -8.54
C GLY A 170 11.70 -6.42 -8.68
N ASP A 171 11.43 -5.94 -9.89
CA ASP A 171 10.12 -5.46 -10.30
C ASP A 171 9.03 -6.49 -9.88
N PRO A 172 7.92 -6.08 -9.23
CA PRO A 172 6.78 -6.97 -8.96
C PRO A 172 6.16 -7.58 -10.24
N PHE A 173 6.52 -7.09 -11.43
CA PHE A 173 6.18 -7.64 -12.73
C PHE A 173 7.32 -8.41 -13.43
N SER A 174 8.33 -8.89 -12.70
CA SER A 174 9.23 -9.91 -13.24
C SER A 174 8.44 -11.19 -13.47
N LEU A 175 7.88 -11.33 -14.68
CA LEU A 175 7.56 -12.61 -15.28
C LEU A 175 8.76 -13.52 -15.05
N GLU A 176 8.56 -14.63 -14.35
CA GLU A 176 9.58 -15.62 -14.02
C GLU A 176 10.52 -15.85 -15.21
N ALA A 177 11.68 -15.21 -15.15
CA ALA A 177 12.82 -15.54 -15.97
C ALA A 177 13.78 -16.23 -15.02
N ASP A 178 13.84 -17.56 -15.13
CA ASP A 178 14.79 -18.46 -14.47
C ASP A 178 16.08 -17.73 -14.06
N GLU A 179 16.26 -17.52 -12.77
CA GLU A 179 17.52 -17.02 -12.22
C GLU A 179 18.54 -18.17 -12.22
N PRO A 180 19.68 -18.05 -12.91
CA PRO A 180 20.72 -19.07 -12.87
C PRO A 180 21.52 -18.94 -11.56
N PRO A 181 21.95 -20.06 -10.92
CA PRO A 181 22.77 -19.98 -9.73
C PRO A 181 24.12 -19.32 -10.05
N ALA A 182 24.55 -18.41 -9.16
CA ALA A 182 25.85 -17.76 -9.21
C ALA A 182 27.02 -18.75 -9.15
N GLU A 183 28.13 -18.32 -9.73
CA GLU A 183 29.44 -19.00 -9.85
C GLU A 183 29.52 -20.13 -10.88
N ARG A 184 29.68 -19.75 -12.16
CA ARG A 184 30.34 -20.60 -13.14
C ARG A 184 31.51 -19.85 -13.73
N GLN A 185 32.71 -20.37 -13.47
CA GLN A 185 33.86 -20.13 -14.33
C GLN A 185 33.40 -20.23 -15.78
N ALA A 186 33.84 -19.30 -16.64
CA ALA A 186 33.44 -19.30 -18.05
C ALA A 186 33.73 -20.67 -18.65
N ALA A 187 32.67 -21.47 -18.82
CA ALA A 187 32.79 -22.84 -19.31
C ALA A 187 33.42 -22.78 -20.70
N THR A 188 34.46 -23.58 -20.90
CA THR A 188 35.14 -23.64 -22.19
C THR A 188 34.19 -24.19 -23.24
N ASP A 189 34.41 -23.83 -24.50
CA ASP A 189 33.55 -24.26 -25.63
C ASP A 189 33.47 -25.80 -25.73
N ASP A 190 34.48 -26.52 -25.21
CA ASP A 190 34.51 -27.98 -25.15
C ASP A 190 33.66 -28.54 -23.99
N GLU A 191 33.59 -27.87 -22.84
CA GLU A 191 32.69 -28.26 -21.73
C GLU A 191 31.23 -28.07 -22.11
N VAL A 192 30.91 -26.96 -22.78
CA VAL A 192 29.57 -26.72 -23.32
C VAL A 192 29.22 -27.78 -24.37
N ARG A 193 30.19 -28.19 -25.20
CA ARG A 193 29.98 -29.25 -26.19
C ARG A 193 29.68 -30.60 -25.53
N ALA A 194 30.42 -30.97 -24.50
CA ALA A 194 30.22 -32.22 -23.78
C ALA A 194 28.83 -32.24 -23.10
N ALA A 195 28.45 -31.14 -22.44
CA ALA A 195 27.15 -31.04 -21.78
C ALA A 195 25.98 -31.14 -22.77
N VAL A 196 26.11 -30.55 -23.96
CA VAL A 196 25.06 -30.62 -25.00
C VAL A 196 24.91 -32.04 -25.57
N GLU A 197 26.00 -32.78 -25.79
CA GLU A 197 25.88 -34.19 -26.26
C GLU A 197 25.19 -35.07 -25.21
N VAL A 198 25.43 -34.85 -23.90
CA VAL A 198 24.72 -35.54 -22.82
C VAL A 198 23.20 -35.24 -22.86
N LEU A 199 22.82 -34.00 -23.15
CA LEU A 199 21.40 -33.62 -23.28
C LEU A 199 20.74 -34.24 -24.51
N ILE A 200 21.46 -34.34 -25.63
CA ILE A 200 20.98 -35.01 -26.84
C ILE A 200 20.78 -36.51 -26.58
N GLU A 201 21.71 -37.16 -25.88
CA GLU A 201 21.61 -38.57 -25.54
C GLU A 201 20.44 -38.85 -24.59
N ARG A 202 20.20 -37.99 -23.60
CA ARG A 202 18.99 -38.06 -22.76
C ARG A 202 17.72 -37.86 -23.58
N ALA A 203 17.70 -36.90 -24.52
CA ALA A 203 16.54 -36.68 -25.36
C ALA A 203 16.20 -37.93 -26.19
N LEU A 204 17.21 -38.62 -26.73
CA LEU A 204 17.05 -39.91 -27.43
C LEU A 204 16.47 -40.99 -26.52
N GLN A 205 16.97 -41.10 -25.28
CA GLN A 205 16.43 -42.04 -24.28
C GLN A 205 14.97 -41.75 -23.94
N HIS A 206 14.55 -40.48 -24.00
CA HIS A 206 13.18 -40.03 -23.77
C HIS A 206 12.32 -39.95 -25.05
N GLY A 207 12.74 -40.60 -26.14
CA GLY A 207 11.92 -40.79 -27.35
C GLY A 207 12.05 -39.69 -28.39
N PHE A 208 13.12 -38.87 -28.35
CA PHE A 208 13.40 -37.92 -29.41
C PHE A 208 13.72 -38.64 -30.74
N PRO A 209 13.21 -38.18 -31.90
CA PRO A 209 13.43 -38.84 -33.18
C PRO A 209 14.91 -38.81 -33.60
N PRO A 210 15.55 -39.98 -33.84
CA PRO A 210 16.98 -40.04 -34.14
C PRO A 210 17.33 -39.37 -35.48
N ASP A 211 16.40 -39.29 -36.42
CA ASP A 211 16.52 -38.62 -37.72
C ASP A 211 16.65 -37.08 -37.62
N LYS A 212 16.37 -36.51 -36.44
CA LYS A 212 16.42 -35.06 -36.19
C LYS A 212 17.60 -34.62 -35.34
N VAL A 213 18.41 -35.55 -34.84
CA VAL A 213 19.59 -35.27 -34.01
C VAL A 213 20.62 -34.44 -34.77
N ASP A 214 20.82 -34.71 -36.06
CA ASP A 214 21.78 -33.97 -36.88
C ASP A 214 21.38 -32.49 -37.06
N LYS A 215 20.07 -32.18 -37.01
CA LYS A 215 19.60 -30.79 -37.02
C LYS A 215 19.93 -30.06 -35.72
N LEU A 216 19.87 -30.74 -34.56
CA LEU A 216 20.31 -30.18 -33.28
C LEU A 216 21.82 -29.91 -33.28
N ARG A 217 22.60 -30.83 -33.86
CA ARG A 217 24.05 -30.64 -34.06
C ARG A 217 24.38 -29.54 -35.06
N LEU A 218 23.49 -29.25 -36.03
CA LEU A 218 23.69 -28.20 -37.03
C LEU A 218 23.39 -26.80 -36.49
N ILE A 219 22.35 -26.63 -35.64
CA ILE A 219 22.04 -25.35 -34.97
C ILE A 219 23.25 -24.84 -34.15
N ARG A 220 24.08 -25.75 -33.65
CA ARG A 220 25.37 -25.49 -32.99
C ARG A 220 26.38 -24.75 -33.89
N ALA A 221 26.41 -25.02 -35.19
CA ALA A 221 27.46 -24.52 -36.08
C ALA A 221 27.24 -23.07 -36.55
N CYS A 222 25.99 -22.57 -36.55
CA CYS A 222 25.66 -21.26 -37.12
C CYS A 222 26.05 -20.04 -36.25
N ARG A 223 26.43 -20.21 -34.98
CA ARG A 223 26.86 -19.08 -34.13
C ARG A 223 28.23 -18.49 -34.48
N ARG A 224 29.00 -19.11 -35.39
CA ARG A 224 30.35 -18.64 -35.79
C ARG A 224 30.42 -17.78 -37.07
N SER A 225 29.32 -17.49 -37.76
CA SER A 225 29.38 -16.83 -39.09
C SER A 225 28.63 -15.49 -39.20
N LYS A 226 28.34 -14.80 -38.10
CA LYS A 226 27.84 -13.41 -38.12
C LYS A 226 28.61 -12.51 -37.16
N CYS A 227 29.93 -12.50 -37.30
CA CYS A 227 30.81 -11.45 -36.77
C CYS A 227 32.03 -11.35 -37.70
N VAL A 228 31.84 -10.80 -38.89
CA VAL A 228 32.83 -9.98 -39.64
C VAL A 228 32.05 -8.87 -40.31
#